data_AF-A0A7G7WZ28-F1
#
_entry.id   AF-A0A7G7WZ28-F1
#
_cell.length_a   1.000
_cell.length_b   1.000
_cell.length_c   1.000
_cell.angle_alpha   90.00
_cell.angle_beta   90.00
_cell.angle_gamma   90.00
#
_symmetry.space_group_name_H-M   'P 1'
#
loop_
_entity.id
_entity.type
_entity.pdbx_description
1 polymer ?
#
loop_
_entity_poly.entity_id
_entity_poly.type
_entity_poly.pdbx_seq_one_letter_code
_entity_poly.pdbx_strand_id
1 'polypeptide(L)'
;MTTAVLFALLVVLCNAVSSRILEPLELEDFSSKDLDLMELEQLMLSDAHRYNDLKNKRDEFLEEKDLVEKLFGDSEKRANLCPEDKNPQLCARYEKWCTLSKTIFAACPKTCGVECKAPAPRKCDSSKFGCCWDDSDARGPNPEDCPVCADKMGICGRFKSNCEKPAAEKFMKHKCPETCGLCDQVSKK
;
A
#
# COMPACT_ATOMS: atom_id res chain seq x y z
N MET A 1 9.99 37.95 14.72
CA MET A 1 10.32 38.02 16.16
C MET A 1 10.15 36.67 16.90
N THR A 2 9.72 35.59 16.24
CA THR A 2 9.42 34.30 16.91
C THR A 2 10.58 33.31 16.96
N THR A 3 11.59 33.45 16.09
CA THR A 3 12.74 32.52 16.02
C THR A 3 13.79 32.76 17.11
N ALA A 4 13.99 34.02 17.52
CA ALA A 4 14.94 34.38 18.58
C ALA A 4 14.53 33.85 19.97
N VAL A 5 13.21 33.78 20.23
CA VAL A 5 12.68 33.29 21.52
C VAL A 5 12.84 31.77 21.63
N LEU A 6 12.70 31.04 20.52
CA LEU A 6 12.88 29.59 20.50
C LEU A 6 14.33 29.17 20.77
N PHE A 7 15.30 29.94 20.24
CA PHE A 7 16.72 29.67 20.46
C PHE A 7 17.12 29.94 21.91
N ALA A 8 16.60 31.01 22.53
CA ALA A 8 16.84 31.30 23.93
C ALA A 8 16.29 30.20 24.86
N LEU A 9 15.11 29.65 24.55
CA LEU A 9 14.53 28.54 25.33
C LEU A 9 15.33 27.24 25.21
N LEU A 10 15.86 26.93 24.02
CA LEU A 10 16.72 25.74 23.83
C LEU A 10 18.04 25.86 24.60
N VAL A 11 18.65 27.05 24.66
CA VAL A 11 19.88 27.28 25.44
C VAL A 11 19.64 27.15 26.94
N VAL A 12 18.49 27.60 27.45
CA VAL A 12 18.13 27.45 28.87
C VAL A 12 17.85 25.99 29.24
N LEU A 13 17.21 25.22 28.36
CA LEU A 13 16.92 23.80 28.60
C LEU A 13 18.18 22.93 28.54
N CYS A 14 19.16 23.25 27.68
CA CYS A 14 20.46 22.56 27.70
C CYS A 14 21.24 22.81 28.99
N ASN A 15 21.16 24.02 29.56
CA ASN A 15 21.84 24.32 30.83
C ASN A 15 21.17 23.66 32.05
N ALA A 16 19.86 23.45 32.03
CA ALA A 16 19.12 22.86 33.16
C ALA A 16 19.29 21.34 33.31
N VAL A 17 19.59 20.62 32.23
CA VAL A 17 19.85 19.16 32.27
C VAL A 17 21.27 18.86 32.78
N SER A 18 22.17 19.84 32.78
CA SER A 18 23.58 19.68 33.16
C SER A 18 23.88 19.96 34.65
N SER A 19 22.89 19.90 35.55
CA SER A 19 23.07 20.22 36.98
C SER A 19 22.81 19.05 37.95
N ARG A 20 22.62 17.82 37.47
CA ARG A 20 22.49 16.64 38.34
C ARG A 20 23.40 15.51 37.87
N ILE A 21 24.68 15.67 38.14
CA ILE A 21 25.72 14.69 38.51
C ILE A 21 27.01 15.52 38.55
N LEU A 22 27.41 15.94 39.75
CA LEU A 22 28.65 16.68 39.99
C LEU A 22 29.46 15.86 41.00
N GLU A 23 30.33 14.98 40.51
CA GLU A 23 31.59 14.70 41.21
C GLU A 23 32.58 15.82 40.81
N PRO A 24 33.36 16.36 41.75
CA PRO A 24 34.38 17.34 41.44
C PRO A 24 35.55 16.63 40.75
N LEU A 25 35.53 16.58 39.41
CA LEU A 25 36.74 16.33 38.66
C LEU A 25 37.63 17.56 38.78
N GLU A 26 38.85 17.35 39.27
CA GLU A 26 39.88 18.36 39.36
C GLU A 26 40.05 19.03 38.00
N LEU A 27 39.90 20.34 38.01
CA LEU A 27 40.11 21.22 36.87
C LEU A 27 41.62 21.31 36.66
N GLU A 28 42.21 20.29 36.04
CA GLU A 28 43.53 20.45 35.43
C GLU A 28 43.40 21.52 34.34
N ASP A 29 44.27 22.53 34.42
CA ASP A 29 44.43 23.57 33.44
C ASP A 29 44.59 22.95 32.04
N PHE A 30 43.49 22.86 31.30
CA PHE A 30 43.52 22.64 29.85
C PHE A 30 44.06 23.92 29.22
N SER A 31 45.38 24.08 29.33
CA SER A 31 46.20 24.87 28.44
C SER A 31 45.72 24.60 27.02
N SER A 32 45.22 25.67 26.39
CA SER A 32 44.90 25.81 24.98
C SER A 32 45.95 25.11 24.12
N LYS A 33 45.77 23.81 23.88
CA LYS A 33 46.40 23.13 22.76
C LYS A 33 45.57 23.51 21.57
N ASP A 34 46.21 24.27 20.69
CA ASP A 34 45.78 24.56 19.35
C ASP A 34 45.23 23.29 18.70
N LEU A 35 43.91 23.09 18.78
CA LEU A 35 43.23 22.28 17.79
C LEU A 35 43.29 23.15 16.55
N ASP A 36 44.30 22.88 15.72
CA ASP A 36 44.65 23.70 14.58
C ASP A 36 43.36 24.02 13.82
N LEU A 37 43.09 25.32 13.63
CA LEU A 37 41.91 25.82 12.93
C LEU A 37 41.73 25.12 11.56
N MET A 38 42.85 24.65 10.99
CA MET A 38 42.92 23.83 9.78
C MET A 38 42.30 22.43 9.92
N GLU A 39 42.42 21.73 11.06
CA GLU A 39 41.78 20.42 11.28
C GLU A 39 40.26 20.55 11.39
N LEU A 40 39.77 21.64 12.01
CA LEU A 40 38.35 21.92 12.10
C LEU A 40 37.73 22.24 10.72
N GLU A 41 38.44 23.00 9.89
CA GLU A 41 38.05 23.28 8.50
C GLU A 41 38.01 22.01 7.65
N GLN A 42 39.01 21.12 7.79
CA GLN A 42 39.03 19.83 7.09
C GLN A 42 37.84 18.93 7.49
N LEU A 43 37.48 18.90 8.78
CA LEU A 43 36.33 18.13 9.25
C LEU A 43 35.02 18.66 8.66
N MET A 44 34.81 19.98 8.69
CA MET A 44 33.61 20.63 8.14
C MET A 44 33.47 20.41 6.62
N LEU A 45 34.58 20.45 5.88
CA LEU A 45 34.61 20.13 4.45
C LEU A 45 34.26 18.67 4.19
N SER A 46 34.77 17.73 4.99
CA SER A 46 34.47 16.29 4.85
C SER A 46 32.98 15.99 5.06
N ASP A 47 32.36 16.63 6.05
CA ASP A 47 30.93 16.50 6.32
C ASP A 47 30.08 17.14 5.22
N ALA A 48 30.51 18.27 4.65
CA ALA A 48 29.84 18.89 3.50
C ALA A 48 29.88 17.98 2.26
N HIS A 49 31.01 17.31 1.99
CA HIS A 49 31.11 16.33 0.91
C HIS A 49 30.20 15.12 1.15
N ARG A 50 30.17 14.58 2.37
CA ARG A 50 29.28 13.47 2.73
C ARG A 50 27.80 13.85 2.61
N TYR A 51 27.44 15.06 3.02
CA TYR A 51 26.09 15.59 2.88
C TYR A 51 25.68 15.72 1.40
N ASN A 52 26.56 16.27 0.56
CA ASN A 52 26.30 16.41 -0.87
C ASN A 52 26.16 15.06 -1.59
N ASP A 53 26.97 14.06 -1.21
CA ASP A 53 26.85 12.69 -1.75
C ASP A 53 25.50 12.04 -1.39
N LEU A 54 25.07 12.14 -0.14
CA LEU A 54 23.77 11.64 0.30
C LEU A 54 22.59 12.39 -0.37
N LYS A 55 22.74 13.70 -0.56
CA LYS A 55 21.75 14.52 -1.26
C LYS A 55 21.61 14.08 -2.72
N ASN A 56 22.72 13.90 -3.44
CA ASN A 56 22.72 13.45 -4.82
C ASN A 56 22.06 12.07 -4.96
N LYS A 57 22.38 11.12 -4.08
CA LYS A 57 21.77 9.78 -4.05
C LYS A 57 20.26 9.82 -3.80
N ARG A 58 19.80 10.73 -2.93
CA ARG A 58 18.37 10.92 -2.68
C ARG A 58 17.67 11.52 -3.90
N ASP A 59 18.29 12.49 -4.56
CA ASP A 59 17.69 13.17 -5.70
C ASP A 59 17.59 12.20 -6.92
N GLU A 60 18.60 11.36 -7.15
CA GLU A 60 18.57 10.26 -8.14
C GLU A 60 17.44 9.26 -7.83
N PHE A 61 17.27 8.88 -6.56
CA PHE A 61 16.18 8.00 -6.11
C PHE A 61 14.79 8.63 -6.37
N LEU A 62 14.64 9.93 -6.15
CA LEU A 62 13.38 10.65 -6.36
C LEU A 62 13.00 10.72 -7.84
N GLU A 63 13.96 10.94 -8.73
CA GLU A 63 13.72 10.91 -10.18
C GLU A 63 13.30 9.51 -10.66
N GLU A 64 13.96 8.45 -10.18
CA GLU A 64 13.60 7.08 -10.53
C GLU A 64 12.19 6.73 -10.02
N LYS A 65 11.82 7.20 -8.82
CA LYS A 65 10.48 7.02 -8.26
C LYS A 65 9.39 7.68 -9.11
N ASP A 66 9.61 8.92 -9.55
CA ASP A 66 8.65 9.66 -10.39
C ASP A 66 8.47 8.98 -11.75
N LEU A 67 9.55 8.45 -12.34
CA LEU A 67 9.47 7.67 -13.57
C LEU A 67 8.65 6.39 -13.40
N VAL A 68 8.87 5.65 -12.31
CA VAL A 68 8.09 4.44 -11.97
C VAL A 68 6.61 4.78 -11.80
N GLU A 69 6.30 5.88 -11.11
CA GLU A 69 4.92 6.33 -10.93
C GLU A 69 4.26 6.71 -12.26
N LYS A 70 4.97 7.39 -13.17
CA LYS A 70 4.49 7.67 -14.53
C LYS A 70 4.28 6.41 -15.38
N LEU A 71 5.15 5.41 -15.23
CA LEU A 71 5.08 4.18 -16.04
C LEU A 71 3.97 3.22 -15.59
N PHE A 72 3.58 3.26 -14.32
CA PHE A 72 2.64 2.29 -13.72
C PHE A 72 1.39 2.91 -13.09
N GLY A 73 1.34 4.24 -12.99
CA GLY A 73 0.27 5.04 -12.41
C GLY A 73 -0.97 5.05 -13.29
N ASP A 74 -1.72 3.96 -13.19
CA ASP A 74 -3.17 3.85 -13.36
C ASP A 74 -3.51 2.35 -13.29
N SER A 75 -3.25 1.72 -12.12
CA SER A 75 -3.77 0.38 -11.85
C SER A 75 -5.21 0.48 -11.40
N GLU A 76 -6.11 0.62 -12.37
CA GLU A 76 -7.50 0.25 -12.20
C GLU A 76 -7.57 -1.15 -11.58
N LYS A 77 -8.32 -1.29 -10.48
CA LYS A 77 -8.44 -2.52 -9.69
C LYS A 77 -9.12 -3.61 -10.50
N ARG A 78 -8.37 -4.25 -11.41
CA ARG A 78 -8.82 -5.47 -12.08
C ARG A 78 -8.59 -6.65 -11.16
N ALA A 79 -9.69 -7.25 -10.73
CA ALA A 79 -9.74 -8.55 -10.06
C ALA A 79 -9.34 -9.66 -11.05
N ASN A 80 -8.05 -9.78 -11.35
CA ASN A 80 -7.51 -10.99 -11.96
C ASN A 80 -6.85 -11.84 -10.87
N LEU A 81 -7.25 -13.10 -10.81
CA LEU A 81 -6.90 -14.10 -9.79
C LEU A 81 -5.39 -14.46 -9.74
N CYS A 82 -4.63 -14.00 -10.71
CA CYS A 82 -3.19 -13.81 -10.71
C CYS A 82 -2.99 -12.66 -11.69
N PRO A 83 -2.70 -11.42 -11.26
CA PRO A 83 -2.35 -10.42 -12.24
C PRO A 83 -1.03 -10.87 -12.87
N GLU A 84 -0.96 -11.00 -14.19
CA GLU A 84 0.32 -11.07 -14.88
C GLU A 84 1.02 -9.72 -14.72
N ASP A 85 2.34 -9.70 -14.92
CA ASP A 85 3.08 -8.45 -14.92
C ASP A 85 2.56 -7.54 -16.04
N LYS A 86 2.19 -6.30 -15.68
CA LYS A 86 1.67 -5.32 -16.65
C LYS A 86 2.66 -5.05 -17.78
N ASN A 87 3.96 -5.06 -17.46
CA ASN A 87 5.04 -4.92 -18.42
C ASN A 87 6.24 -5.77 -17.97
N PRO A 88 6.35 -7.03 -18.44
CA PRO A 88 7.38 -7.96 -17.99
C PRO A 88 8.82 -7.44 -18.15
N GLN A 89 9.09 -6.65 -19.20
CA GLN A 89 10.44 -6.11 -19.44
C GLN A 89 10.82 -5.04 -18.41
N LEU A 90 9.88 -4.16 -18.05
CA LEU A 90 10.10 -3.18 -16.99
C LEU A 90 10.14 -3.86 -15.62
N CYS A 91 9.29 -4.86 -15.39
CA CYS A 91 9.28 -5.60 -14.14
C CYS A 91 10.62 -6.29 -13.88
N ALA A 92 11.22 -6.94 -14.89
CA ALA A 92 12.56 -7.53 -14.78
C ALA A 92 13.64 -6.47 -14.45
N ARG A 93 13.53 -5.25 -15.01
CA ARG A 93 14.46 -4.15 -14.69
C ARG A 93 14.34 -3.69 -13.24
N TYR A 94 13.12 -3.67 -12.70
CA TYR A 94 12.81 -3.09 -11.40
C TYR A 94 12.54 -4.13 -10.29
N GLU A 95 12.93 -5.39 -10.49
CA GLU A 95 12.72 -6.47 -9.52
C GLU A 95 13.24 -6.12 -8.10
N LYS A 96 14.40 -5.47 -8.01
CA LYS A 96 15.00 -5.03 -6.72
C LYS A 96 14.11 -4.08 -5.92
N TRP A 97 13.13 -3.45 -6.56
CA TRP A 97 12.24 -2.46 -5.96
C TRP A 97 10.92 -3.05 -5.45
N CYS A 98 10.69 -4.35 -5.61
CA CYS A 98 9.46 -5.02 -5.18
C CYS A 98 9.13 -4.83 -3.69
N THR A 99 10.13 -4.73 -2.82
CA THR A 99 9.93 -4.50 -1.37
C THR A 99 9.81 -3.02 -1.00
N LEU A 100 10.24 -2.12 -1.87
CA LEU A 100 10.37 -0.69 -1.61
C LEU A 100 9.23 0.12 -2.24
N SER A 101 8.67 -0.34 -3.36
CA SER A 101 7.66 0.38 -4.13
C SER A 101 6.35 -0.40 -4.20
N LYS A 102 5.31 0.15 -3.57
CA LYS A 102 3.93 -0.39 -3.66
C LYS A 102 3.42 -0.42 -5.10
N THR A 103 3.86 0.53 -5.93
CA THR A 103 3.46 0.64 -7.33
C THR A 103 4.04 -0.50 -8.16
N ILE A 104 5.35 -0.79 -7.98
CA ILE A 104 6.00 -1.91 -8.66
C ILE A 104 5.43 -3.23 -8.16
N PHE A 105 5.26 -3.37 -6.85
CA PHE A 105 4.63 -4.56 -6.26
C PHE A 105 3.24 -4.85 -6.84
N ALA A 106 2.41 -3.81 -7.06
CA ALA A 106 1.08 -3.96 -7.64
C ALA A 106 1.10 -4.20 -9.16
N ALA A 107 2.08 -3.64 -9.88
CA ALA A 107 2.17 -3.75 -11.33
C ALA A 107 2.94 -5.00 -11.81
N CYS A 108 3.84 -5.52 -10.98
CA CYS A 108 4.74 -6.62 -11.26
C CYS A 108 4.56 -7.79 -10.26
N PRO A 109 3.33 -8.26 -10.01
CA PRO A 109 3.06 -9.28 -9.00
C PRO A 109 3.82 -10.59 -9.25
N LYS A 110 4.05 -10.99 -10.50
CA LYS A 110 4.73 -12.24 -10.84
C LYS A 110 6.24 -12.10 -10.63
N THR A 111 6.84 -11.02 -11.14
CA THR A 111 8.26 -10.72 -10.90
C THR A 111 8.54 -10.51 -9.41
N CYS A 112 7.63 -9.86 -8.68
CA CYS A 112 7.78 -9.64 -7.24
C CYS A 112 7.48 -10.87 -6.37
N GLY A 113 7.20 -12.04 -6.96
CA GLY A 113 6.93 -13.28 -6.24
C GLY A 113 5.67 -13.20 -5.36
N VAL A 114 4.70 -12.36 -5.73
CA VAL A 114 3.42 -12.28 -5.02
C VAL A 114 2.70 -13.59 -5.26
N GLU A 115 2.62 -14.42 -4.21
CA GLU A 115 1.86 -15.65 -4.26
C GLU A 115 0.44 -15.35 -4.69
N CYS A 116 0.04 -15.94 -5.80
CA CYS A 116 -1.34 -15.90 -6.24
C CYS A 116 -2.21 -16.54 -5.17
N LYS A 117 -2.94 -15.70 -4.44
CA LYS A 117 -4.07 -16.18 -3.67
C LYS A 117 -5.19 -16.42 -4.67
N ALA A 118 -5.34 -17.68 -5.07
CA ALA A 118 -6.57 -18.13 -5.69
C ALA A 118 -7.73 -17.56 -4.84
N PRO A 119 -8.77 -17.01 -5.47
CA PRO A 119 -9.90 -16.47 -4.73
C PRO A 119 -10.43 -17.60 -3.88
N ALA A 120 -10.75 -17.27 -2.64
CA ALA A 120 -11.35 -18.26 -1.76
C ALA A 120 -12.56 -18.86 -2.49
N PRO A 121 -12.66 -20.20 -2.55
CA PRO A 121 -13.84 -20.82 -3.13
C PRO A 121 -15.09 -20.27 -2.44
N ARG A 122 -16.20 -20.18 -3.16
CA ARG A 122 -17.48 -19.82 -2.55
C ARG A 122 -17.80 -20.85 -1.49
N LYS A 123 -18.52 -20.42 -0.44
CA LYS A 123 -18.90 -21.31 0.68
C LYS A 123 -19.64 -22.56 0.18
N CYS A 124 -20.49 -22.37 -0.82
CA CYS A 124 -21.28 -23.41 -1.46
C CYS A 124 -20.56 -24.24 -2.52
N ASP A 125 -19.29 -23.95 -2.86
CA ASP A 125 -18.55 -24.77 -3.84
C ASP A 125 -18.28 -26.19 -3.32
N SER A 126 -18.38 -26.42 -2.01
CA SER A 126 -18.35 -27.75 -1.39
C SER A 126 -19.72 -28.42 -1.29
N SER A 127 -20.82 -27.71 -1.60
CA SER A 127 -22.16 -28.28 -1.56
C SER A 127 -22.34 -29.32 -2.66
N LYS A 128 -23.02 -30.43 -2.32
CA LYS A 128 -23.34 -31.50 -3.27
C LYS A 128 -24.18 -31.02 -4.46
N PHE A 129 -25.03 -30.01 -4.25
CA PHE A 129 -25.98 -29.54 -5.24
C PHE A 129 -25.60 -28.21 -5.88
N GLY A 130 -24.50 -27.59 -5.42
CA GLY A 130 -24.02 -26.31 -5.89
C GLY A 130 -24.52 -25.12 -5.08
N CYS A 131 -24.50 -23.95 -5.71
CA CYS A 131 -24.73 -22.66 -5.09
C CYS A 131 -26.07 -22.04 -5.48
N CYS A 132 -26.77 -21.48 -4.50
CA CYS A 132 -27.90 -20.60 -4.70
C CYS A 132 -27.47 -19.20 -5.16
N TRP A 133 -28.45 -18.39 -5.58
CA TRP A 133 -28.25 -17.00 -6.04
C TRP A 133 -27.59 -16.07 -5.00
N ASP A 134 -27.64 -16.43 -3.71
CA ASP A 134 -27.06 -15.69 -2.59
C ASP A 134 -25.75 -16.31 -2.05
N ASP A 135 -25.13 -17.21 -2.80
CA ASP A 135 -23.94 -18.00 -2.42
C ASP A 135 -24.16 -18.95 -1.21
N SER A 136 -25.41 -19.25 -0.85
CA SER A 136 -25.74 -20.32 0.11
C SER A 136 -25.76 -21.70 -0.54
N ASP A 137 -25.65 -22.74 0.29
CA ASP A 137 -25.67 -24.13 -0.16
C ASP A 137 -27.07 -24.50 -0.65
N ALA A 138 -27.17 -24.97 -1.89
CA ALA A 138 -28.43 -25.52 -2.39
C ALA A 138 -28.78 -26.81 -1.65
N ARG A 139 -30.01 -26.93 -1.15
CA ARG A 139 -30.48 -28.15 -0.44
C ARG A 139 -30.78 -29.31 -1.38
N GLY A 140 -30.94 -29.02 -2.67
CA GLY A 140 -31.24 -29.97 -3.73
C GLY A 140 -30.92 -29.37 -5.10
N PRO A 141 -31.11 -30.15 -6.17
CA PRO A 141 -30.68 -29.76 -7.51
C PRO A 141 -31.55 -28.69 -8.16
N ASN A 142 -32.70 -28.36 -7.58
CA ASN A 142 -33.68 -27.46 -8.18
C ASN A 142 -33.65 -26.07 -7.51
N PRO A 143 -34.03 -24.99 -8.23
CA PRO A 143 -34.04 -23.64 -7.67
C PRO A 143 -34.95 -23.46 -6.45
N GLU A 144 -36.00 -24.28 -6.31
CA GLU A 144 -36.93 -24.25 -5.16
C GLU A 144 -36.27 -24.70 -3.84
N ASP A 145 -35.14 -25.39 -3.94
CA ASP A 145 -34.35 -25.81 -2.78
C ASP A 145 -33.50 -24.67 -2.20
N CYS A 146 -33.43 -23.53 -2.91
CA CYS A 146 -32.75 -22.31 -2.49
C CYS A 146 -33.67 -21.34 -1.72
N PRO A 147 -33.10 -20.34 -1.02
CA PRO A 147 -33.87 -19.25 -0.42
C PRO A 147 -34.69 -18.50 -1.47
N VAL A 148 -35.83 -17.94 -1.05
CA VAL A 148 -36.73 -17.17 -1.92
C VAL A 148 -35.96 -16.07 -2.63
N CYS A 149 -35.94 -16.13 -3.96
CA CYS A 149 -35.30 -15.14 -4.81
C CYS A 149 -36.30 -14.05 -5.17
N ALA A 150 -36.00 -12.82 -4.79
CA ALA A 150 -36.82 -11.65 -5.10
C ALA A 150 -35.97 -10.38 -5.05
N ASP A 151 -36.37 -9.37 -5.82
CA ASP A 151 -35.80 -8.04 -5.73
C ASP A 151 -36.05 -7.41 -4.34
N LYS A 152 -34.99 -6.92 -3.72
CA LYS A 152 -35.02 -6.31 -2.38
C LYS A 152 -35.24 -4.80 -2.42
N MET A 153 -35.28 -4.18 -3.62
CA MET A 153 -35.41 -2.74 -3.78
C MET A 153 -36.37 -2.40 -4.93
N GLY A 154 -37.22 -1.38 -4.75
CA GLY A 154 -38.14 -0.92 -5.81
C GLY A 154 -37.47 -0.24 -7.01
N ILE A 155 -36.16 0.02 -6.96
CA ILE A 155 -35.40 0.70 -8.03
C ILE A 155 -34.71 -0.27 -9.00
N CYS A 156 -34.86 -1.59 -8.81
CA CYS A 156 -34.13 -2.60 -9.58
C CYS A 156 -34.34 -2.44 -11.10
N GLY A 157 -35.58 -2.26 -11.55
CA GLY A 157 -35.89 -2.06 -12.97
C GLY A 157 -35.17 -0.87 -13.62
N ARG A 158 -34.97 0.23 -12.88
CA ARG A 158 -34.25 1.42 -13.38
C ARG A 158 -32.76 1.17 -13.59
N PHE A 159 -32.19 0.27 -12.80
CA PHE A 159 -30.77 -0.06 -12.81
C PHE A 159 -30.46 -1.42 -13.42
N LYS A 160 -31.38 -2.01 -14.19
CA LYS A 160 -31.19 -3.33 -14.81
C LYS A 160 -29.88 -3.44 -15.62
N SER A 161 -29.50 -2.39 -16.34
CA SER A 161 -28.23 -2.37 -17.10
C SER A 161 -26.97 -2.41 -16.22
N ASN A 162 -27.09 -2.20 -14.91
CA ASN A 162 -25.98 -2.31 -13.98
C ASN A 162 -25.69 -3.77 -13.57
N CYS A 163 -26.56 -4.74 -13.92
CA CYS A 163 -26.29 -6.16 -13.69
C CYS A 163 -25.04 -6.64 -14.47
N GLU A 164 -24.69 -5.97 -15.57
CA GLU A 164 -23.53 -6.30 -16.43
C GLU A 164 -22.32 -5.39 -16.19
N LYS A 165 -22.45 -4.35 -15.35
CA LYS A 165 -21.36 -3.39 -15.10
C LYS A 165 -20.50 -3.88 -13.95
N PRO A 166 -19.20 -4.14 -14.13
CA PRO A 166 -18.34 -4.72 -13.09
C PRO A 166 -18.37 -3.97 -11.75
N ALA A 167 -18.46 -2.64 -11.80
CA ALA A 167 -18.51 -1.80 -10.60
C ALA A 167 -19.79 -1.96 -9.76
N ALA A 168 -20.91 -2.34 -10.39
CA ALA A 168 -22.23 -2.40 -9.77
C ALA A 168 -22.83 -3.82 -9.76
N GLU A 169 -22.26 -4.74 -10.53
CA GLU A 169 -22.74 -6.12 -10.72
C GLU A 169 -22.96 -6.83 -9.38
N LYS A 170 -21.95 -6.85 -8.51
CA LYS A 170 -22.07 -7.52 -7.20
C LYS A 170 -23.21 -6.95 -6.35
N PHE A 171 -23.37 -5.64 -6.37
CA PHE A 171 -24.46 -4.97 -5.65
C PHE A 171 -25.82 -5.32 -6.25
N MET A 172 -25.94 -5.24 -7.57
CA MET A 172 -27.17 -5.54 -8.30
C MET A 172 -27.57 -7.00 -8.15
N LYS A 173 -26.65 -7.95 -8.31
CA LYS A 173 -26.91 -9.38 -8.09
C LYS A 173 -27.42 -9.68 -6.68
N HIS A 174 -26.92 -8.99 -5.67
CA HIS A 174 -27.32 -9.22 -4.28
C HIS A 174 -28.65 -8.55 -3.88
N LYS A 175 -28.93 -7.36 -4.46
CA LYS A 175 -30.11 -6.55 -4.13
C LYS A 175 -31.27 -6.73 -5.10
N CYS A 176 -30.98 -7.11 -6.33
CA CYS A 176 -31.91 -7.22 -7.43
C CYS A 176 -31.71 -8.55 -8.20
N PRO A 177 -31.69 -9.71 -7.50
CA PRO A 177 -31.38 -10.98 -8.14
C PRO A 177 -32.41 -11.36 -9.21
N GLU A 178 -33.67 -10.97 -9.06
CA GLU A 178 -34.73 -11.25 -10.03
C GLU A 178 -34.58 -10.40 -11.28
N THR A 179 -34.41 -9.08 -11.12
CA THR A 179 -34.12 -8.18 -12.26
C THR A 179 -32.84 -8.59 -13.01
N CYS A 180 -31.83 -9.11 -12.30
CA CYS A 180 -30.59 -9.61 -12.90
C CYS A 180 -30.67 -11.06 -13.40
N GLY A 181 -31.84 -11.73 -13.31
CA GLY A 181 -32.05 -13.06 -13.88
C GLY A 181 -31.35 -14.21 -13.16
N LEU A 182 -31.12 -14.09 -11.85
CA LEU A 182 -30.44 -15.10 -11.03
C LEU A 182 -31.37 -16.14 -10.39
N CYS A 183 -32.68 -15.87 -10.34
CA CYS A 183 -33.61 -16.69 -9.56
C CYS A 183 -33.79 -18.13 -10.06
N ASP A 184 -33.60 -18.35 -11.37
CA ASP A 184 -33.77 -19.67 -11.98
C ASP A 184 -32.47 -20.46 -12.07
N GLN A 185 -31.42 -20.02 -11.37
CA GLN A 185 -30.06 -20.56 -11.51
C GLN A 185 -29.58 -21.22 -10.22
N VAL A 186 -29.36 -22.53 -10.28
CA VAL A 186 -28.47 -23.24 -9.35
C VAL A 186 -27.12 -23.39 -10.03
N SER A 187 -26.11 -22.67 -9.54
CA SER A 187 -24.77 -22.71 -10.13
C SER A 187 -24.06 -23.99 -9.72
N LYS A 188 -23.86 -24.91 -10.67
CA LYS A 188 -23.01 -26.09 -10.48
C LYS A 188 -21.56 -25.76 -10.80
N LYS A 189 -20.65 -26.44 -10.10
CA LYS A 189 -19.20 -26.37 -10.33
C LYS A 189 -18.82 -26.95 -11.68
#